data_AF-A0A074M734-F1
#
_entry.id   AF-A0A074M734-F1
#
_cell.length_a   1.000
_cell.length_b   1.000
_cell.length_c   1.000
_cell.angle_alpha   90.00
_cell.angle_beta   90.00
_cell.angle_gamma   90.00
#
_symmetry.space_group_name_H-M   'P 1'
#
loop_
_entity.id
_entity.type
_entity.pdbx_description
1 polymer ?
#
loop_
_entity_poly.entity_id
_entity_poly.type
_entity_poly.pdbx_seq_one_letter_code
_entity_poly.pdbx_strand_id
1 'polypeptide(L)'
;MAANEPECRVEGAEKNKVAMAPAQMCRCFQDQLAEDVGANADLSDIRVVLRMDGAHSVEATITTVSGEQSQIVPPITVEVLDRPINLRDIRSLATSVGHALLNQNS
;
A
#
# COMPACT_ATOMS: atom_id res chain seq x y z
N MET A 1 6.32 23.24 -3.25
CA MET A 1 6.83 22.03 -3.90
C MET A 1 6.11 20.88 -3.20
N ALA A 2 5.05 20.35 -3.81
CA ALA A 2 4.31 19.24 -3.22
C ALA A 2 5.20 18.00 -3.34
N ALA A 3 5.41 17.30 -2.23
CA ALA A 3 6.09 16.02 -2.27
C ALA A 3 5.29 15.07 -3.17
N ASN A 4 5.99 14.38 -4.06
CA ASN A 4 5.42 13.36 -4.95
C ASN A 4 5.07 12.13 -4.10
N GLU A 5 3.94 12.19 -3.40
CA GLU A 5 3.42 11.07 -2.61
C GLU A 5 2.58 10.15 -3.51
N PRO A 6 2.76 8.81 -3.45
CA PRO A 6 1.97 7.88 -4.27
C PRO A 6 0.49 8.00 -3.92
N GLU A 7 -0.41 7.94 -4.90
CA GLU A 7 -1.86 8.06 -4.65
C GLU A 7 -2.33 6.84 -3.85
N CYS A 8 -2.66 7.01 -2.57
CA CYS A 8 -3.17 5.93 -1.73
C CYS A 8 -4.66 6.09 -1.43
N ARG A 9 -5.42 5.02 -1.67
CA ARG A 9 -6.85 4.93 -1.35
C ARG A 9 -7.14 3.67 -0.55
N VAL A 10 -7.98 3.78 0.48
CA VAL A 10 -8.47 2.62 1.24
C VAL A 10 -9.92 2.36 0.88
N GLU A 11 -10.23 1.11 0.54
CA GLU A 11 -11.58 0.64 0.26
C GLU A 11 -12.03 -0.38 1.31
N GLY A 12 -13.32 -0.38 1.66
CA GLY A 12 -13.89 -1.36 2.59
C GLY A 12 -13.67 -1.07 4.08
N ALA A 13 -12.81 -0.13 4.46
CA ALA A 13 -12.54 0.20 5.87
C ALA A 13 -13.80 0.60 6.66
N GLU A 14 -14.69 1.39 6.05
CA GLU A 14 -15.95 1.82 6.69
C GLU A 14 -16.95 0.66 6.88
N LYS A 15 -16.95 -0.31 5.96
CA LYS A 15 -17.85 -1.47 6.02
C LYS A 15 -17.39 -2.50 7.05
N ASN A 16 -16.09 -2.59 7.29
CA ASN A 16 -15.48 -3.63 8.11
C ASN A 16 -15.17 -3.20 9.56
N LYS A 17 -15.68 -2.04 10.00
CA LYS A 17 -15.47 -1.48 11.36
C LYS A 17 -14.01 -1.49 11.79
N VAL A 18 -13.13 -1.14 10.87
CA VAL A 18 -11.70 -1.19 11.12
C VAL A 18 -11.35 -0.14 12.17
N ALA A 19 -10.53 -0.52 13.15
CA ALA A 19 -10.21 0.34 14.29
C ALA A 19 -9.41 1.60 13.92
N MET A 20 -8.92 1.70 12.68
CA MET A 20 -8.00 2.76 12.23
C MET A 20 -8.62 3.58 11.11
N ALA A 21 -8.27 4.87 11.07
CA ALA A 21 -8.72 5.76 10.01
C ALA A 21 -8.01 5.43 8.68
N PRO A 22 -8.73 5.44 7.53
CA PRO A 22 -8.15 5.28 6.19
C PRO A 22 -6.91 6.14 5.92
N ALA A 23 -6.95 7.41 6.33
CA ALA A 23 -5.83 8.33 6.16
C ALA A 23 -4.58 7.91 6.94
N GLN A 24 -4.74 7.32 8.13
CA GLN A 24 -3.61 6.79 8.91
C GLN A 24 -3.02 5.54 8.27
N MET A 25 -3.85 4.65 7.71
CA MET A 25 -3.37 3.48 6.99
C MET A 25 -2.53 3.88 5.78
N CYS A 26 -3.07 4.78 4.95
CA CYS A 26 -2.36 5.24 3.77
C CYS A 26 -1.04 5.90 4.14
N ARG A 27 -1.05 6.84 5.09
CA ARG A 27 0.18 7.50 5.51
C ARG A 27 1.22 6.51 6.03
N CYS A 28 0.81 5.58 6.88
CA CYS A 28 1.69 4.54 7.42
C CYS A 28 2.26 3.62 6.32
N PHE A 29 1.45 3.31 5.31
CA PHE A 29 1.88 2.51 4.16
C PHE A 29 2.89 3.28 3.30
N GLN A 30 2.59 4.53 2.97
CA GLN A 30 3.41 5.39 2.12
C GLN A 30 4.76 5.71 2.77
N ASP A 31 4.76 6.05 4.06
CA ASP A 31 5.99 6.29 4.83
C ASP A 31 6.91 5.06 4.77
N GLN A 32 6.37 3.89 5.09
CA GLN A 32 7.14 2.64 5.09
C GLN A 32 7.61 2.27 3.68
N LEU A 33 6.76 2.44 2.67
CA LEU A 33 7.13 2.17 1.28
C LEU A 33 8.30 3.06 0.85
N ALA A 34 8.23 4.37 1.14
CA ALA A 34 9.29 5.33 0.82
C ALA A 34 10.60 5.02 1.54
N GLU A 35 10.53 4.51 2.78
CA GLU A 35 11.71 4.01 3.50
C GLU A 35 12.33 2.79 2.80
N ASP A 36 11.52 1.83 2.35
CA ASP A 36 11.99 0.58 1.75
C ASP A 36 12.52 0.73 0.31
N VAL A 37 11.84 1.50 -0.55
CA VAL A 37 12.33 1.79 -1.92
C VAL A 37 13.42 2.88 -1.94
N GLY A 38 13.55 3.63 -0.84
CA GLY A 38 14.46 4.75 -0.69
C GLY A 38 13.91 6.06 -1.27
N ALA A 39 14.33 7.18 -0.68
CA ALA A 39 13.85 8.53 -1.00
C ALA A 39 14.10 9.00 -2.45
N ASN A 40 14.85 8.23 -3.26
CA ASN A 40 15.15 8.53 -4.66
C ASN A 40 14.24 7.79 -5.64
N ALA A 41 13.39 6.87 -5.17
CA ALA A 41 12.43 6.20 -6.02
C ALA A 41 11.34 7.18 -6.44
N ASP A 42 11.08 7.27 -7.76
CA ASP A 42 9.95 8.04 -8.25
C ASP A 42 8.66 7.29 -7.93
N LEU A 43 8.02 7.69 -6.84
CA LEU A 43 6.74 7.15 -6.38
C LEU A 43 5.55 7.93 -6.96
N SER A 44 5.80 9.00 -7.74
CA SER A 44 4.77 9.86 -8.33
C SER A 44 3.84 9.08 -9.26
N ASP A 45 4.41 8.07 -9.91
CA ASP A 45 3.75 7.20 -10.86
C ASP A 45 3.06 6.00 -10.20
N ILE A 46 3.16 5.85 -8.88
CA ILE A 46 2.61 4.70 -8.15
C ILE A 46 1.26 5.07 -7.54
N ARG A 47 0.26 4.26 -7.85
CA ARG A 47 -1.08 4.29 -7.24
C ARG A 47 -1.30 3.03 -6.44
N VAL A 48 -1.80 3.19 -5.23
CA VAL A 48 -2.02 2.11 -4.27
C VAL A 48 -3.48 2.11 -3.84
N VAL A 49 -4.12 0.96 -3.96
CA VAL A 49 -5.46 0.72 -3.41
C VAL A 49 -5.35 -0.37 -2.35
N LEU A 50 -5.60 0.01 -1.10
CA LEU A 50 -5.70 -0.90 0.04
C LEU A 50 -7.16 -1.33 0.19
N ARG A 51 -7.49 -2.54 -0.26
CA ARG A 51 -8.82 -3.12 -0.10
C ARG A 51 -8.87 -3.96 1.16
N MET A 52 -9.79 -3.63 2.04
CA MET A 52 -10.05 -4.42 3.24
C MET A 52 -11.17 -5.43 3.01
N ASP A 53 -10.86 -6.70 3.23
CA ASP A 53 -11.81 -7.81 3.21
C ASP A 53 -12.03 -8.31 4.64
N GLY A 54 -13.06 -7.79 5.30
CA GLY A 54 -13.26 -7.99 6.73
C GLY A 54 -12.27 -7.22 7.61
N ALA A 55 -12.25 -7.56 8.90
CA ALA A 55 -11.36 -6.94 9.89
C ALA A 55 -9.94 -7.58 9.90
N HIS A 56 -9.77 -8.68 9.18
CA HIS A 56 -8.64 -9.60 9.30
C HIS A 56 -7.80 -9.71 8.02
N SER A 57 -8.28 -9.20 6.89
CA SER A 57 -7.57 -9.24 5.62
C SER A 57 -7.46 -7.86 5.00
N VAL A 58 -6.30 -7.58 4.42
CA VAL A 58 -6.02 -6.39 3.63
C VAL A 58 -5.22 -6.77 2.39
N GLU A 59 -5.70 -6.32 1.24
CA GLU A 59 -5.09 -6.49 -0.07
C GLU A 59 -4.56 -5.14 -0.56
N ALA A 60 -3.31 -5.08 -0.96
CA ALA A 60 -2.73 -3.95 -1.67
C ALA A 60 -2.69 -4.25 -3.17
N THR A 61 -3.45 -3.47 -3.95
CA THR A 61 -3.31 -3.40 -5.41
C THR A 61 -2.45 -2.21 -5.76
N ILE A 62 -1.39 -2.45 -6.55
CA ILE A 62 -0.43 -1.42 -6.94
C ILE A 62 -0.48 -1.27 -8.45
N THR A 63 -0.63 -0.03 -8.90
CA THR A 63 -0.57 0.35 -10.31
C THR A 63 0.57 1.31 -10.50
N THR A 64 1.54 0.96 -11.33
CA THR A 64 2.61 1.85 -11.75
C THR A 64 2.25 2.46 -13.10
N VAL A 65 2.43 3.76 -13.26
CA VAL A 65 2.07 4.51 -14.46
C VAL A 65 3.33 5.13 -15.03
N SER A 66 3.96 4.51 -16.02
CA SER A 66 5.14 5.10 -16.68
C SER A 66 4.75 5.68 -18.04
N GLY A 67 4.58 7.00 -18.10
CA GLY A 67 4.13 7.70 -19.31
C GLY A 67 2.71 7.31 -19.71
N GLU A 68 2.53 6.71 -20.89
CA GLU A 68 1.23 6.21 -21.37
C GLU A 68 0.96 4.75 -20.97
N GLN A 69 1.91 4.08 -20.31
CA GLN A 69 1.76 2.67 -19.92
C GLN A 69 1.39 2.55 -18.44
N SER A 70 0.29 1.85 -18.16
CA SER A 70 -0.09 1.44 -16.81
C SER A 70 0.16 -0.05 -16.61
N GLN A 71 0.96 -0.41 -15.62
CA GLN A 71 1.21 -1.78 -15.23
C GLN A 71 0.61 -2.05 -13.86
N ILE A 72 -0.17 -3.13 -13.76
CA ILE A 72 -0.71 -3.61 -12.49
C ILE A 72 0.27 -4.62 -11.93
N VAL A 73 0.82 -4.32 -10.76
CA VAL A 73 1.64 -5.27 -9.99
C VAL A 73 0.69 -6.30 -9.37
N PRO A 74 1.09 -7.58 -9.30
CA PRO A 74 0.30 -8.59 -8.62
C PRO A 74 -0.13 -8.12 -7.22
N PRO A 75 -1.42 -8.26 -6.86
CA PRO A 75 -1.89 -7.81 -5.56
C PRO A 75 -1.20 -8.60 -4.46
N ILE A 76 -0.86 -7.90 -3.37
CA ILE A 76 -0.25 -8.50 -2.19
C ILE A 76 -1.29 -8.46 -1.08
N THR A 77 -1.57 -9.61 -0.48
CA THR A 77 -2.58 -9.74 0.57
C THR A 77 -1.93 -10.16 1.87
N VAL A 78 -2.35 -9.52 2.97
CA VAL A 78 -2.00 -9.90 4.33
C VAL A 78 -3.28 -10.32 5.05
N GLU A 79 -3.25 -11.54 5.58
CA GLU A 79 -4.33 -12.11 6.38
C GLU A 79 -3.83 -12.38 7.81
N VAL A 80 -4.64 -12.00 8.79
CA VAL A 80 -4.35 -12.15 10.21
C VAL A 80 -5.48 -12.94 10.88
N LEU A 81 -5.15 -14.09 11.45
CA LEU A 81 -6.17 -15.05 11.91
C LEU A 81 -6.78 -14.69 13.28
N ASP A 82 -5.96 -14.20 14.21
CA ASP A 82 -6.35 -14.11 15.63
C ASP A 82 -6.62 -12.69 16.14
N ARG A 83 -6.46 -11.67 15.29
CA ARG A 83 -6.63 -10.26 15.66
C ARG A 83 -6.97 -9.40 14.45
N PRO A 84 -7.64 -8.24 14.65
CA PRO A 84 -7.83 -7.28 13.57
C PRO A 84 -6.51 -6.73 13.03
N ILE A 85 -6.53 -6.34 11.76
CA ILE A 85 -5.46 -5.62 11.08
C ILE A 85 -5.12 -4.34 11.86
N ASN A 86 -3.83 -4.11 12.08
CA ASN A 86 -3.30 -2.90 12.70
C ASN A 86 -2.17 -2.28 11.85
N LEU A 87 -1.60 -1.17 12.31
CA LEU A 87 -0.54 -0.45 11.59
C LEU A 87 0.69 -1.31 11.30
N ARG A 88 1.01 -2.29 12.16
CA ARG A 88 2.15 -3.17 11.93
C ARG A 88 1.94 -4.06 10.71
N ASP A 89 0.72 -4.54 10.51
CA ASP A 89 0.37 -5.37 9.35
C ASP A 89 0.42 -4.53 8.07
N ILE A 90 -0.06 -3.28 8.13
CA ILE A 90 0.03 -2.32 7.03
C ILE A 90 1.49 -2.02 6.67
N ARG A 91 2.39 -1.88 7.66
CA ARG A 91 3.83 -1.72 7.41
C ARG A 91 4.44 -2.95 6.75
N SER A 92 4.17 -4.15 7.26
CA SER A 92 4.66 -5.38 6.63
C SER A 92 4.16 -5.55 5.19
N LEU A 93 2.92 -5.13 4.93
CA LEU A 93 2.38 -5.08 3.57
C LEU A 93 3.16 -4.09 2.70
N ALA A 94 3.41 -2.87 3.18
CA ALA A 94 4.20 -1.86 2.48
C ALA A 94 5.62 -2.34 2.16
N THR A 95 6.30 -2.98 3.10
CA THR A 95 7.63 -3.58 2.87
C THR A 95 7.59 -4.67 1.80
N SER A 96 6.58 -5.54 1.84
CA SER A 96 6.40 -6.58 0.82
C SER A 96 6.19 -5.97 -0.57
N VAL A 97 5.41 -4.88 -0.64
CA VAL A 97 5.20 -4.11 -1.88
C VAL A 97 6.50 -3.46 -2.35
N GLY A 98 7.25 -2.81 -1.46
CA GLY A 98 8.54 -2.20 -1.78
C GLY A 98 9.51 -3.20 -2.38
N HIS A 99 9.64 -4.38 -1.77
CA HIS A 99 10.45 -5.47 -2.32
C HIS A 99 9.95 -5.95 -3.69
N ALA A 100 8.63 -6.07 -3.88
CA ALA A 100 8.07 -6.46 -5.17
C ALA A 100 8.39 -5.43 -6.27
N LEU A 101 8.28 -4.13 -5.95
CA LEU A 101 8.61 -3.04 -6.86
C LEU A 101 10.10 -2.98 -7.21
N LEU A 102 10.99 -3.20 -6.23
CA LEU A 102 12.43 -3.27 -6.46
C LEU A 102 12.82 -4.47 -7.34
N ASN A 103 12.21 -5.63 -7.11
CA ASN A 103 12.46 -6.83 -7.89
C ASN A 103 11.92 -6.76 -9.33
N GLN A 104 10.89 -5.96 -9.60
CA GLN A 104 10.41 -5.74 -10.97
C GLN A 104 11.27 -4.76 -11.78
N ASN A 105 12.08 -3.92 -11.11
CA ASN A 105 12.98 -2.97 -11.73
C ASN A 105 14.45 -3.47 -11.80
N SER A 106 14.73 -4.74 -11.47
CA SER A 106 16.06 -5.36 -11.59
C SER A 106 16.27 -6.09 -12.91
#